data_AF-A0A923CE74-F1
#
_entry.id   AF-A0A923CE74-F1
#
_cell.length_a   1.000
_cell.length_b   1.000
_cell.length_c   1.000
_cell.angle_alpha   90.00
_cell.angle_beta   90.00
_cell.angle_gamma   90.00
#
_symmetry.space_group_name_H-M   'P 1'
#
loop_
_entity.id
_entity.type
_entity.pdbx_description
1 polymer ?
#
loop_
_entity_poly.entity_id
_entity_poly.type
_entity_poly.pdbx_seq_one_letter_code
_entity_poly.pdbx_strand_id
1 'polypeptide(L)'
;MSDHDTPLADRVVIAVFDGLRPDMLSAEVTPNLLRLAARGTWFRRARSVFPSVTRVATTSIATGAPPGVHGIVGNAFHHREAIPERIFDTSDATMLRRAEAHHEGRLVDVETMGDRLAKAGKRLAVVHVGSAGSAHFINPRARANGHWTFSVHGTEATQTPEAVEQALALIGPLPPRETPRISELAYGGRLMTEHVLPVLAPDVALIWFNEPDTTFHYRGLGSPEAKAGLKEADRAFGAILDWVEAQPDAERITVLAASDHGQISTGSIEPLFDAAVAAGFSLSAQKEIGEADLTATGGISGEIRLRDPADRATLARIAAWLMEQPAIGHVL
;
A
#
# COMPACT_ATOMS: atom_id res chain seq x y z
N MET A 1 16.47 3.98 36.11
CA MET A 1 16.17 3.40 34.79
C MET A 1 17.17 2.31 34.56
N SER A 2 16.71 1.09 34.33
CA SER A 2 17.62 -0.03 34.07
C SER A 2 18.22 0.13 32.67
N ASP A 3 19.35 -0.50 32.37
CA ASP A 3 20.01 -0.47 31.05
C ASP A 3 19.10 -0.97 29.90
N HIS A 4 17.92 -1.51 30.23
CA HIS A 4 16.88 -1.94 29.29
C HIS A 4 15.84 -0.87 28.93
N ASP A 5 15.85 0.31 29.55
CA ASP A 5 14.87 1.39 29.28
C ASP A 5 15.34 2.41 28.22
N THR A 6 16.61 2.35 27.79
CA THR A 6 17.13 3.27 26.76
C THR A 6 16.73 2.77 25.37
N PRO A 7 16.00 3.56 24.56
CA PRO A 7 15.68 3.19 23.20
C PRO A 7 16.94 2.89 22.38
N LEU A 8 16.92 1.79 21.64
CA LEU A 8 18.01 1.41 20.72
C LEU A 8 18.22 2.41 19.58
N ALA A 9 17.20 3.22 19.27
CA ALA A 9 17.26 4.27 18.26
C ALA A 9 16.43 5.48 18.71
N ASP A 10 16.88 6.68 18.35
CA ASP A 10 16.13 7.92 18.53
C ASP A 10 15.22 8.21 17.34
N ARG A 11 15.65 7.79 16.13
CA ARG A 11 14.94 8.02 14.88
C ARG A 11 14.85 6.74 14.06
N VAL A 12 13.74 6.58 13.34
CA VAL A 12 13.50 5.45 12.44
C VAL A 12 13.17 5.97 11.05
N VAL A 13 13.83 5.45 10.03
CA VAL A 13 13.52 5.69 8.61
C VAL A 13 13.02 4.39 7.98
N ILE A 14 11.84 4.41 7.39
CA ILE A 14 11.20 3.24 6.77
C ILE A 14 11.06 3.51 5.27
N ALA A 15 11.58 2.61 4.44
CA ALA A 15 11.38 2.62 3.00
C ALA A 15 10.60 1.37 2.57
N VAL A 16 9.43 1.57 1.97
CA VAL A 16 8.62 0.49 1.40
C VAL A 16 8.73 0.52 -0.12
N PHE A 17 9.03 -0.63 -0.73
CA PHE A 17 9.11 -0.83 -2.17
C PHE A 17 7.94 -1.71 -2.61
N ASP A 18 6.93 -1.09 -3.23
CA ASP A 18 5.69 -1.73 -3.64
C ASP A 18 5.97 -2.86 -4.63
N GLY A 19 5.47 -4.07 -4.35
CA GLY A 19 5.58 -5.23 -5.26
C GLY A 19 7.00 -5.84 -5.40
N LEU A 20 8.00 -5.38 -4.65
CA LEU A 20 9.39 -5.83 -4.75
C LEU A 20 9.61 -7.24 -4.20
N ARG A 21 9.94 -8.18 -5.09
CA ARG A 21 10.33 -9.54 -4.66
C ARG A 21 11.77 -9.61 -4.16
N PRO A 22 12.06 -10.43 -3.14
CA PRO A 22 13.42 -10.63 -2.64
C PRO A 22 14.43 -11.14 -3.68
N ASP A 23 13.99 -11.93 -4.66
CA ASP A 23 14.86 -12.50 -5.70
C ASP A 23 15.20 -11.52 -6.84
N MET A 24 14.62 -10.32 -6.82
CA MET A 24 14.94 -9.25 -7.76
C MET A 24 16.08 -8.33 -7.28
N LEU A 25 16.55 -8.52 -6.05
CA LEU A 25 17.69 -7.78 -5.53
C LEU A 25 18.97 -8.21 -6.23
N SER A 26 19.72 -7.23 -6.75
CA SER A 26 21.00 -7.47 -7.44
C SER A 26 21.94 -6.28 -7.29
N ALA A 27 23.24 -6.53 -7.43
CA ALA A 27 24.25 -5.47 -7.36
C ALA A 27 24.12 -4.44 -8.50
N GLU A 28 23.53 -4.84 -9.63
CA GLU A 28 23.34 -3.96 -10.80
C GLU A 28 22.16 -3.01 -10.62
N VAL A 29 21.05 -3.51 -10.07
CA VAL A 29 19.77 -2.79 -10.02
C VAL A 29 19.52 -2.18 -8.65
N THR A 30 19.87 -2.87 -7.56
CA THR A 30 19.57 -2.48 -6.19
C THR A 30 20.80 -2.50 -5.26
N PRO A 31 21.91 -1.81 -5.62
CA PRO A 31 23.11 -1.81 -4.80
C PRO A 31 22.88 -1.23 -3.40
N ASN A 32 21.98 -0.26 -3.21
CA ASN A 32 21.74 0.36 -1.90
C ASN A 32 20.94 -0.52 -0.95
N LEU A 33 19.95 -1.25 -1.46
CA LEU A 33 19.26 -2.28 -0.68
C LEU A 33 20.23 -3.39 -0.25
N LEU A 34 21.13 -3.83 -1.14
CA LEU A 34 22.16 -4.80 -0.77
C LEU A 34 23.17 -4.23 0.23
N ARG A 35 23.49 -2.93 0.12
CA ARG A 35 24.34 -2.21 1.08
C ARG A 35 23.72 -2.18 2.48
N LEU A 36 22.42 -1.89 2.60
CA LEU A 36 21.70 -2.00 3.87
C LEU A 36 21.71 -3.45 4.39
N ALA A 37 21.37 -4.43 3.53
CA ALA A 37 21.30 -5.83 3.91
C ALA A 37 22.65 -6.40 4.38
N ALA A 38 23.77 -5.93 3.83
CA ALA A 38 25.11 -6.35 4.23
C ALA A 38 25.54 -5.82 5.61
N ARG A 39 24.93 -4.72 6.07
CA ARG A 39 25.24 -4.08 7.36
C ARG A 39 24.18 -4.32 8.44
N GLY A 40 23.01 -4.81 8.05
CA GLY A 40 21.86 -5.01 8.93
C GLY A 40 21.43 -6.48 9.05
N THR A 41 20.18 -6.67 9.46
CA THR A 41 19.54 -7.98 9.55
C THR A 41 18.53 -8.17 8.42
N TRP A 42 18.66 -9.25 7.65
CA TRP A 42 17.73 -9.58 6.56
C TRP A 42 16.82 -10.75 6.92
N PHE A 43 15.53 -10.46 7.06
CA PHE A 43 14.46 -11.44 7.21
C PHE A 43 14.04 -12.07 5.86
N ARG A 44 14.84 -13.01 5.34
CA ARG A 44 14.64 -13.63 3.99
C ARG A 44 13.34 -14.42 3.79
N ARG A 45 12.61 -14.71 4.87
CA ARG A 45 11.35 -15.49 4.83
C ARG A 45 10.13 -14.67 5.27
N ALA A 46 10.23 -13.34 5.23
CA ALA A 46 9.07 -12.48 5.43
C ALA A 46 7.99 -12.80 4.40
N ARG A 47 6.73 -12.76 4.84
CA ARG A 47 5.55 -13.02 3.99
C ARG A 47 4.57 -11.88 4.16
N SER A 48 3.91 -11.52 3.07
CA SER A 48 2.77 -10.60 3.10
C SER A 48 1.55 -11.27 3.74
N VAL A 49 0.54 -10.46 4.02
CA VAL A 49 -0.81 -10.89 4.39
C VAL A 49 -1.57 -11.42 3.17
N PHE A 50 -2.69 -12.11 3.42
CA PHE A 50 -3.61 -12.54 2.37
C PHE A 50 -4.94 -11.78 2.47
N PRO A 51 -5.48 -11.22 1.36
CA PRO A 51 -4.87 -11.21 0.02
C PRO A 51 -3.67 -10.27 -0.05
N SER A 52 -2.64 -10.67 -0.81
CA SER A 52 -1.38 -9.95 -0.96
C SER A 52 -1.52 -8.83 -1.99
N VAL A 53 -2.33 -7.82 -1.66
CA VAL A 53 -2.58 -6.64 -2.48
C VAL A 53 -2.29 -5.36 -1.70
N THR A 54 -1.85 -4.31 -2.40
CA THR A 54 -1.33 -3.07 -1.81
C THR A 54 -2.18 -2.55 -0.65
N ARG A 55 -3.50 -2.33 -0.81
CA ARG A 55 -4.29 -1.68 0.25
C ARG A 55 -4.40 -2.52 1.50
N VAL A 56 -4.45 -3.84 1.36
CA VAL A 56 -4.47 -4.77 2.49
C VAL A 56 -3.12 -4.76 3.21
N ALA A 57 -2.03 -4.89 2.45
CA ALA A 57 -0.69 -4.90 2.99
C ALA A 57 -0.29 -3.55 3.62
N THR A 58 -0.63 -2.41 3.00
CA THR A 58 -0.43 -1.07 3.56
C THR A 58 -1.12 -0.94 4.92
N THR A 59 -2.40 -1.33 5.03
CA THR A 59 -3.11 -1.27 6.32
C THR A 59 -2.51 -2.23 7.35
N SER A 60 -2.05 -3.41 6.94
CA SER A 60 -1.34 -4.34 7.83
C SER A 60 0.00 -3.78 8.31
N ILE A 61 0.77 -3.10 7.45
CA ILE A 61 2.00 -2.38 7.83
C ILE A 61 1.67 -1.25 8.82
N ALA A 62 0.60 -0.49 8.55
CA ALA A 62 0.18 0.60 9.41
C ALA A 62 -0.30 0.14 10.79
N THR A 63 -0.88 -1.06 10.91
CA THR A 63 -1.56 -1.51 12.15
C THR A 63 -0.82 -2.61 12.91
N GLY A 64 0.03 -3.38 12.22
CA GLY A 64 0.57 -4.64 12.72
C GLY A 64 -0.48 -5.77 12.81
N ALA A 65 -1.66 -5.59 12.21
CA ALA A 65 -2.78 -6.53 12.30
C ALA A 65 -3.10 -7.14 10.92
N PRO A 66 -3.72 -8.34 10.84
CA PRO A 66 -4.16 -8.91 9.58
C PRO A 66 -5.49 -8.30 9.07
N PRO A 67 -5.87 -8.51 7.79
CA PRO A 67 -7.14 -8.03 7.22
C PRO A 67 -8.39 -8.40 8.00
N GLY A 68 -8.45 -9.60 8.59
CA GLY A 68 -9.57 -10.01 9.44
C GLY A 68 -9.73 -9.19 10.73
N VAL A 69 -8.74 -8.34 11.07
CA VAL A 69 -8.76 -7.45 12.24
C VAL A 69 -8.91 -6.00 11.81
N HIS A 70 -8.20 -5.54 10.77
CA HIS A 70 -8.28 -4.13 10.32
C HIS A 70 -9.36 -3.84 9.28
N GLY A 71 -10.10 -4.84 8.80
CA GLY A 71 -11.30 -4.66 7.96
C GLY A 71 -11.07 -4.33 6.47
N ILE A 72 -9.89 -3.84 6.10
CA ILE A 72 -9.51 -3.65 4.69
C ILE A 72 -9.15 -5.00 4.05
N VAL A 73 -10.01 -5.53 3.19
CA VAL A 73 -9.91 -6.89 2.63
C VAL A 73 -9.53 -6.95 1.14
N GLY A 74 -9.37 -5.80 0.49
CA GLY A 74 -8.97 -5.76 -0.90
C GLY A 74 -8.72 -4.34 -1.40
N ASN A 75 -8.26 -4.26 -2.64
CA ASN A 75 -8.10 -2.99 -3.36
C ASN A 75 -9.45 -2.42 -3.83
N ALA A 76 -10.45 -3.29 -3.99
CA ALA A 76 -11.84 -2.95 -4.22
C ALA A 76 -12.72 -4.07 -3.63
N PHE A 77 -13.75 -3.72 -2.86
CA PHE A 77 -14.62 -4.69 -2.17
C PHE A 77 -16.00 -4.10 -1.89
N HIS A 78 -16.95 -4.89 -1.44
CA HIS A 78 -18.29 -4.43 -1.08
C HIS A 78 -18.30 -3.80 0.32
N HIS A 79 -18.77 -2.55 0.41
CA HIS A 79 -19.01 -1.86 1.67
C HIS A 79 -20.48 -1.41 1.78
N ARG A 80 -21.39 -2.36 2.06
CA ARG A 80 -22.86 -2.11 1.99
C ARG A 80 -23.35 -0.96 2.85
N GLU A 81 -22.75 -0.73 4.01
CA GLU A 81 -23.22 0.30 4.96
C GLU A 81 -22.90 1.72 4.48
N ALA A 82 -21.70 1.95 3.96
CA ALA A 82 -21.27 3.26 3.49
C ALA A 82 -21.54 3.49 1.99
N ILE A 83 -21.35 2.45 1.17
CA ILE A 83 -21.40 2.50 -0.30
C ILE A 83 -22.24 1.30 -0.82
N PRO A 84 -23.57 1.31 -0.61
CA PRO A 84 -24.46 0.23 -1.03
C PRO A 84 -24.65 0.11 -2.54
N GLU A 85 -24.46 1.19 -3.29
CA GLU A 85 -24.83 1.26 -4.71
C GLU A 85 -23.75 0.76 -5.67
N ARG A 86 -22.51 0.57 -5.20
CA ARG A 86 -21.37 0.20 -6.03
C ARG A 86 -20.24 -0.45 -5.24
N ILE A 87 -19.30 -1.06 -5.94
CA ILE A 87 -18.05 -1.57 -5.35
C ILE A 87 -17.25 -0.41 -4.77
N PHE A 88 -16.81 -0.54 -3.51
CA PHE A 88 -15.92 0.42 -2.88
C PHE A 88 -14.52 0.29 -3.48
N ASP A 89 -14.19 1.21 -4.39
CA ASP A 89 -12.84 1.37 -4.93
C ASP A 89 -12.00 2.22 -3.98
N THR A 90 -11.07 1.58 -3.29
CA THR A 90 -10.27 2.25 -2.26
C THR A 90 -9.20 3.18 -2.84
N SER A 91 -9.14 3.36 -4.17
CA SER A 91 -8.30 4.38 -4.81
C SER A 91 -9.06 5.68 -5.10
N ASP A 92 -10.39 5.66 -5.00
CA ASP A 92 -11.25 6.82 -5.19
C ASP A 92 -11.33 7.64 -3.89
N ALA A 93 -10.76 8.85 -3.90
CA ALA A 93 -10.74 9.75 -2.75
C ALA A 93 -12.14 10.16 -2.27
N THR A 94 -13.13 10.23 -3.17
CA THR A 94 -14.50 10.58 -2.81
C THR A 94 -15.17 9.42 -2.08
N MET A 95 -14.99 8.19 -2.55
CA MET A 95 -15.48 7.01 -1.84
C MET A 95 -14.80 6.84 -0.48
N LEU A 96 -13.47 7.01 -0.42
CA LEU A 96 -12.72 6.96 0.84
C LEU A 96 -13.25 7.95 1.86
N ARG A 97 -13.45 9.22 1.47
CA ARG A 97 -14.02 10.24 2.36
C ARG A 97 -15.42 9.89 2.84
N ARG A 98 -16.27 9.34 1.97
CA ARG A 98 -17.62 8.90 2.34
C ARG A 98 -17.56 7.74 3.33
N ALA A 99 -16.69 6.76 3.11
CA ALA A 99 -16.51 5.62 4.01
C ALA A 99 -15.94 6.06 5.37
N GLU A 100 -14.94 6.94 5.39
CA GLU A 100 -14.43 7.52 6.63
C GLU A 100 -15.49 8.33 7.38
N ALA A 101 -16.28 9.15 6.68
CA ALA A 101 -17.35 9.93 7.32
C ALA A 101 -18.42 9.03 7.93
N HIS A 102 -18.77 7.92 7.26
CA HIS A 102 -19.71 6.93 7.77
C HIS A 102 -19.20 6.27 9.07
N HIS A 103 -17.89 6.02 9.15
CA HIS A 103 -17.24 5.43 10.32
C HIS A 103 -16.61 6.47 11.26
N GLU A 104 -17.01 7.73 11.20
CA GLU A 104 -16.52 8.79 12.10
C GLU A 104 -14.97 8.93 12.14
N GLY A 105 -14.30 8.70 11.00
CA GLY A 105 -12.84 8.71 10.87
C GLY A 105 -12.14 7.42 11.35
N ARG A 106 -12.92 6.34 11.50
CA ARG A 106 -12.47 5.02 11.98
C ARG A 106 -12.75 3.91 10.96
N LEU A 107 -12.64 4.19 9.65
CA LEU A 107 -12.71 3.13 8.64
C LEU A 107 -11.68 2.02 8.91
N VAL A 108 -10.49 2.40 9.39
CA VAL A 108 -9.54 1.49 10.06
C VAL A 108 -9.65 1.72 11.56
N ASP A 109 -10.50 0.95 12.25
CA ASP A 109 -10.78 1.18 13.67
C ASP A 109 -9.60 0.84 14.59
N VAL A 110 -8.81 -0.15 14.19
CA VAL A 110 -7.62 -0.61 14.93
C VAL A 110 -6.57 0.48 15.02
N GLU A 111 -5.88 0.55 16.16
CA GLU A 111 -4.76 1.46 16.35
C GLU A 111 -3.65 1.21 15.32
N THR A 112 -3.23 2.30 14.70
CA THR A 112 -2.10 2.35 13.77
C THR A 112 -0.81 2.69 14.50
N MET A 113 0.32 2.50 13.82
CA MET A 113 1.62 3.03 14.19
C MET A 113 1.55 4.54 14.41
N GLY A 114 0.82 5.27 13.56
CA GLY A 114 0.57 6.70 13.74
C GLY A 114 -0.12 7.02 15.07
N ASP A 115 -1.15 6.28 15.44
CA ASP A 115 -1.86 6.49 16.73
C ASP A 115 -0.95 6.20 17.92
N ARG A 116 -0.18 5.12 17.85
CA ARG A 116 0.76 4.73 18.92
C ARG A 116 1.87 5.75 19.09
N LEU A 117 2.43 6.25 17.98
CA LEU A 117 3.44 7.31 18.01
C LEU A 117 2.89 8.59 18.64
N ALA A 118 1.69 9.03 18.22
CA ALA A 118 1.07 10.23 18.78
C ALA A 118 0.81 10.11 20.30
N LYS A 119 0.32 8.95 20.75
CA LYS A 119 0.13 8.67 22.19
C LYS A 119 1.45 8.69 22.97
N ALA A 120 2.55 8.32 22.33
CA ALA A 120 3.90 8.40 22.91
C ALA A 120 4.55 9.79 22.76
N GLY A 121 3.82 10.79 22.22
CA GLY A 121 4.36 12.13 21.96
C GLY A 121 5.38 12.18 20.82
N LYS A 122 5.39 11.17 19.95
CA LYS A 122 6.31 11.03 18.81
C LYS A 122 5.65 11.44 17.50
N ARG A 123 6.44 11.97 16.57
CA ARG A 123 5.98 12.48 15.28
C ARG A 123 6.29 11.49 14.15
N LEU A 124 5.30 11.28 13.29
CA LEU A 124 5.43 10.54 12.03
C LEU A 124 5.37 11.51 10.85
N ALA A 125 6.30 11.36 9.90
CA ALA A 125 6.20 11.99 8.58
C ALA A 125 6.20 10.93 7.48
N VAL A 126 5.26 11.04 6.53
CA VAL A 126 5.11 10.08 5.42
C VAL A 126 5.25 10.79 4.08
N VAL A 127 6.12 10.30 3.20
CA VAL A 127 6.19 10.64 1.77
C VAL A 127 5.67 9.45 0.97
N HIS A 128 4.49 9.58 0.38
CA HIS A 128 3.87 8.49 -0.37
C HIS A 128 3.83 8.83 -1.86
N VAL A 129 4.56 8.07 -2.69
CA VAL A 129 4.54 8.24 -4.16
C VAL A 129 3.74 7.17 -4.89
N GLY A 130 3.11 6.23 -4.18
CA GLY A 130 2.08 5.33 -4.73
C GLY A 130 0.67 5.92 -4.71
N SER A 131 -0.33 5.05 -4.69
CA SER A 131 -1.74 5.44 -4.83
C SER A 131 -2.25 6.36 -3.72
N ALA A 132 -3.25 7.20 -4.03
CA ALA A 132 -3.96 7.99 -3.03
C ALA A 132 -4.56 7.14 -1.89
N GLY A 133 -5.07 5.95 -2.21
CA GLY A 133 -5.64 5.03 -1.22
C GLY A 133 -4.62 4.49 -0.24
N SER A 134 -3.47 4.03 -0.72
CA SER A 134 -2.39 3.56 0.15
C SER A 134 -1.77 4.71 0.96
N ALA A 135 -1.66 5.92 0.38
CA ALA A 135 -1.27 7.12 1.13
C ALA A 135 -2.23 7.42 2.29
N HIS A 136 -3.52 7.15 2.11
CA HIS A 136 -4.51 7.22 3.19
C HIS A 136 -4.31 6.13 4.24
N PHE A 137 -4.27 4.86 3.84
CA PHE A 137 -4.24 3.76 4.80
C PHE A 137 -2.94 3.61 5.59
N ILE A 138 -1.82 4.16 5.12
CA ILE A 138 -0.57 4.11 5.88
C ILE A 138 -0.60 5.02 7.12
N ASN A 139 -1.39 6.10 7.08
CA ASN A 139 -1.54 7.05 8.17
C ASN A 139 -2.92 7.75 8.14
N PRO A 140 -4.03 7.01 8.34
CA PRO A 140 -5.39 7.52 8.08
C PRO A 140 -5.79 8.68 8.98
N ARG A 141 -5.17 8.79 10.17
CA ARG A 141 -5.41 9.83 11.17
C ARG A 141 -4.28 10.86 11.27
N ALA A 142 -3.50 11.04 10.20
CA ALA A 142 -2.31 11.91 10.21
C ALA A 142 -2.57 13.27 10.87
N ARG A 143 -3.56 14.01 10.38
CA ARG A 143 -3.92 15.35 10.89
C ARG A 143 -4.35 15.33 12.36
N ALA A 144 -5.24 14.41 12.73
CA ALA A 144 -5.74 14.30 14.10
C ALA A 144 -4.61 13.98 15.10
N ASN A 145 -3.59 13.27 14.63
CA ASN A 145 -2.42 12.89 15.40
C ASN A 145 -1.26 13.92 15.35
N GLY A 146 -1.42 15.05 14.65
CA GLY A 146 -0.36 16.05 14.50
C GLY A 146 0.82 15.58 13.64
N HIS A 147 0.61 14.55 12.81
CA HIS A 147 1.61 14.00 11.90
C HIS A 147 1.61 14.74 10.56
N TRP A 148 2.65 14.50 9.77
CA TRP A 148 2.79 15.04 8.43
C TRP A 148 2.68 13.92 7.40
N THR A 149 1.90 14.10 6.34
CA THR A 149 1.77 13.10 5.26
C THR A 149 1.64 13.81 3.94
N PHE A 150 2.41 13.37 2.95
CA PHE A 150 2.40 13.86 1.59
C PHE A 150 2.02 12.74 0.64
N SER A 151 1.12 13.02 -0.30
CA SER A 151 0.84 12.16 -1.45
C SER A 151 1.21 12.87 -2.75
N VAL A 152 1.92 12.17 -3.64
CA VAL A 152 2.23 12.68 -4.99
C VAL A 152 0.96 12.95 -5.83
N HIS A 153 -0.19 12.43 -5.39
CA HIS A 153 -1.49 12.67 -6.02
C HIS A 153 -2.13 14.04 -5.68
N GLY A 154 -1.45 14.87 -4.89
CA GLY A 154 -1.90 16.24 -4.60
C GLY A 154 -2.74 16.38 -3.34
N THR A 155 -3.25 17.60 -3.13
CA THR A 155 -3.91 18.03 -1.88
C THR A 155 -5.12 17.17 -1.50
N GLU A 156 -5.97 16.85 -2.47
CA GLU A 156 -7.18 16.03 -2.28
C GLU A 156 -6.89 14.59 -1.83
N ALA A 157 -5.70 14.09 -2.15
CA ALA A 157 -5.24 12.74 -1.81
C ALA A 157 -4.36 12.71 -0.54
N THR A 158 -4.26 13.83 0.16
CA THR A 158 -3.31 14.02 1.26
C THR A 158 -4.04 14.45 2.53
N GLN A 159 -3.83 13.73 3.65
CA GLN A 159 -4.49 14.00 4.94
C GLN A 159 -4.03 15.33 5.57
N THR A 160 -2.85 15.81 5.19
CA THR A 160 -2.31 17.15 5.51
C THR A 160 -2.02 17.91 4.22
N PRO A 161 -3.02 18.57 3.58
CA PRO A 161 -2.86 19.24 2.29
C PRO A 161 -1.70 20.24 2.22
N GLU A 162 -1.37 20.90 3.33
CA GLU A 162 -0.26 21.86 3.44
C GLU A 162 1.10 21.19 3.17
N ALA A 163 1.22 19.88 3.37
CA ALA A 163 2.40 19.11 3.00
C ALA A 163 2.68 19.18 1.49
N VAL A 164 1.63 19.20 0.66
CA VAL A 164 1.75 19.33 -0.79
C VAL A 164 2.15 20.75 -1.16
N GLU A 165 1.53 21.76 -0.54
CA GLU A 165 1.88 23.17 -0.76
C GLU A 165 3.35 23.45 -0.42
N GLN A 166 3.83 22.89 0.69
CA GLN A 166 5.23 22.97 1.11
C GLN A 166 6.16 22.29 0.09
N ALA A 167 5.82 21.08 -0.37
CA ALA A 167 6.60 20.36 -1.37
C ALA A 167 6.67 21.14 -2.70
N LEU A 168 5.55 21.69 -3.16
CA LEU A 168 5.47 22.53 -4.36
C LEU A 168 6.38 23.75 -4.27
N ALA A 169 6.36 24.44 -3.12
CA ALA A 169 7.19 25.62 -2.88
C ALA A 169 8.69 25.28 -2.80
N LEU A 170 9.04 24.12 -2.26
CA LEU A 170 10.43 23.74 -1.99
C LEU A 170 11.12 23.06 -3.18
N ILE A 171 10.49 22.04 -3.75
CA ILE A 171 11.15 21.15 -4.74
C ILE A 171 10.51 21.19 -6.12
N GLY A 172 9.46 22.01 -6.30
CA GLY A 172 8.81 22.28 -7.57
C GLY A 172 7.50 21.52 -7.80
N PRO A 173 6.90 21.66 -8.99
CA PRO A 173 5.60 21.06 -9.31
C PRO A 173 5.61 19.54 -9.19
N LEU A 174 4.44 18.96 -8.89
CA LEU A 174 4.26 17.51 -8.90
C LEU A 174 4.61 16.95 -10.29
N PRO A 175 5.36 15.84 -10.36
CA PRO A 175 5.81 15.28 -11.62
C PRO A 175 4.64 14.72 -12.46
N PRO A 176 4.79 14.65 -13.79
CA PRO A 176 3.82 13.98 -14.64
C PRO A 176 3.79 12.48 -14.33
N ARG A 177 2.63 11.86 -14.60
CA ARG A 177 2.42 10.43 -14.35
C ARG A 177 2.84 9.60 -15.56
N GLU A 178 4.08 9.13 -15.55
CA GLU A 178 4.67 8.31 -16.62
C GLU A 178 4.93 6.87 -16.17
N THR A 179 5.01 5.91 -17.09
CA THR A 179 5.41 4.53 -16.78
C THR A 179 6.71 4.22 -17.53
N PRO A 180 7.84 3.94 -16.84
CA PRO A 180 7.98 3.82 -15.38
C PRO A 180 7.91 5.15 -14.61
N ARG A 181 7.58 5.09 -13.32
CA ARG A 181 7.30 6.25 -12.44
C ARG A 181 8.57 6.97 -11.94
N ILE A 182 9.60 7.04 -12.77
CA ILE A 182 10.95 7.56 -12.43
C ILE A 182 10.88 8.95 -11.79
N SER A 183 10.14 9.87 -12.41
CA SER A 183 10.01 11.25 -11.93
C SER A 183 9.32 11.35 -10.56
N GLU A 184 8.34 10.47 -10.28
CA GLU A 184 7.68 10.39 -8.96
C GLU A 184 8.64 9.87 -7.88
N LEU A 185 9.43 8.83 -8.19
CA LEU A 185 10.45 8.28 -7.29
C LEU A 185 11.53 9.32 -6.93
N ALA A 186 12.05 10.02 -7.94
CA ALA A 186 13.04 11.08 -7.76
C ALA A 186 12.49 12.22 -6.90
N TYR A 187 11.24 12.62 -7.14
CA TYR A 187 10.55 13.65 -6.35
C TYR A 187 10.42 13.23 -4.88
N GLY A 188 9.97 12.00 -4.61
CA GLY A 188 9.86 11.47 -3.25
C GLY A 188 11.19 11.39 -2.52
N GLY A 189 12.24 10.91 -3.20
CA GLY A 189 13.60 10.87 -2.65
C GLY A 189 14.12 12.26 -2.27
N ARG A 190 13.96 13.23 -3.18
CA ARG A 190 14.33 14.63 -2.91
C ARG A 190 13.54 15.22 -1.75
N LEU A 191 12.22 15.00 -1.70
CA LEU A 191 11.39 15.50 -0.60
C LEU A 191 11.84 14.95 0.76
N MET A 192 12.23 13.67 0.80
CA MET A 192 12.80 13.06 1.99
C MET A 192 14.10 13.74 2.42
N THR A 193 15.06 13.90 1.51
CA THR A 193 16.41 14.37 1.83
C THR A 193 16.53 15.89 1.95
N GLU A 194 15.66 16.66 1.28
CA GLU A 194 15.69 18.13 1.28
C GLU A 194 14.74 18.73 2.32
N HIS A 195 13.72 17.98 2.78
CA HIS A 195 12.70 18.49 3.71
C HIS A 195 12.46 17.61 4.92
N VAL A 196 11.99 16.38 4.70
CA VAL A 196 11.44 15.57 5.81
C VAL A 196 12.51 15.25 6.84
N LEU A 197 13.66 14.77 6.39
CA LEU A 197 14.75 14.37 7.27
C LEU A 197 15.45 15.58 7.93
N PRO A 198 15.88 16.64 7.20
CA PRO A 198 16.60 17.76 7.80
C PRO A 198 15.72 18.84 8.46
N VAL A 199 14.50 19.07 7.98
CA VAL A 199 13.65 20.19 8.43
C VAL A 199 12.55 19.70 9.38
N LEU A 200 11.76 18.71 8.97
CA LEU A 200 10.70 18.19 9.84
C LEU A 200 11.29 17.37 11.00
N ALA A 201 12.38 16.64 10.74
CA ALA A 201 13.12 15.83 11.69
C ALA A 201 12.20 14.96 12.59
N PRO A 202 11.31 14.16 12.00
CA PRO A 202 10.35 13.35 12.76
C PRO A 202 11.06 12.24 13.55
N ASP A 203 10.38 11.70 14.57
CA ASP A 203 10.84 10.47 15.23
C ASP A 203 10.81 9.27 14.28
N VAL A 204 9.80 9.23 13.39
CA VAL A 204 9.67 8.22 12.35
C VAL A 204 9.41 8.90 11.01
N ALA A 205 10.27 8.62 10.02
CA ALA A 205 10.06 9.03 8.63
C ALA A 205 9.76 7.79 7.78
N LEU A 206 8.73 7.83 6.94
CA LEU A 206 8.37 6.74 6.03
C LEU A 206 8.31 7.25 4.60
N ILE A 207 8.93 6.53 3.67
CA ILE A 207 8.73 6.70 2.23
C ILE A 207 8.14 5.42 1.62
N TRP A 208 7.14 5.59 0.76
CA TRP A 208 6.56 4.49 -0.02
C TRP A 208 6.82 4.71 -1.51
N PHE A 209 7.71 3.90 -2.08
CA PHE A 209 8.01 3.85 -3.50
C PHE A 209 7.02 2.95 -4.24
N ASN A 210 6.47 3.43 -5.35
CA ASN A 210 5.44 2.75 -6.15
C ASN A 210 5.99 1.83 -7.26
N GLU A 211 7.30 1.67 -7.29
CA GLU A 211 8.01 0.78 -8.20
C GLU A 211 8.73 -0.30 -7.39
N PRO A 212 8.80 -1.53 -7.91
CA PRO A 212 8.48 -1.91 -9.30
C PRO A 212 7.01 -2.27 -9.59
N ASP A 213 6.12 -2.23 -8.58
CA ASP A 213 4.71 -2.65 -8.70
C ASP A 213 3.99 -2.05 -9.92
N THR A 214 4.04 -0.71 -10.02
CA THR A 214 3.30 0.00 -11.06
C THR A 214 3.75 -0.46 -12.44
N THR A 215 5.06 -0.55 -12.71
CA THR A 215 5.54 -0.95 -14.02
C THR A 215 5.31 -2.43 -14.30
N PHE A 216 5.36 -3.32 -13.30
CA PHE A 216 5.03 -4.74 -13.50
C PHE A 216 3.63 -4.94 -14.08
N HIS A 217 2.64 -4.14 -13.65
CA HIS A 217 1.28 -4.23 -14.17
C HIS A 217 1.15 -3.90 -15.66
N TYR A 218 2.05 -3.09 -16.23
CA TYR A 218 1.96 -2.64 -17.63
C TYR A 218 3.01 -3.26 -18.56
N ARG A 219 4.17 -3.65 -18.03
CA ARG A 219 5.32 -4.11 -18.81
C ARG A 219 5.78 -5.52 -18.46
N GLY A 220 5.23 -6.10 -17.38
CA GLY A 220 5.58 -7.43 -16.90
C GLY A 220 6.82 -7.46 -16.02
N LEU A 221 6.98 -8.57 -15.29
CA LEU A 221 8.08 -8.76 -14.35
C LEU A 221 9.43 -8.82 -15.07
N GLY A 222 10.40 -8.06 -14.55
CA GLY A 222 11.77 -8.07 -15.05
C GLY A 222 11.99 -7.34 -16.38
N SER A 223 10.99 -6.61 -16.89
CA SER A 223 11.14 -5.78 -18.09
C SER A 223 12.24 -4.71 -17.90
N PRO A 224 12.87 -4.21 -18.97
CA PRO A 224 13.84 -3.12 -18.88
C PRO A 224 13.27 -1.87 -18.17
N GLU A 225 12.00 -1.55 -18.40
CA GLU A 225 11.29 -0.45 -17.75
C GLU A 225 11.12 -0.69 -16.25
N ALA A 226 10.72 -1.90 -15.84
CA ALA A 226 10.56 -2.23 -14.43
C ALA A 226 11.90 -2.19 -13.69
N LYS A 227 12.98 -2.65 -14.35
CA LYS A 227 14.34 -2.52 -13.83
C LYS A 227 14.78 -1.06 -13.73
N ALA A 228 14.40 -0.21 -14.68
CA ALA A 228 14.70 1.22 -14.62
C ALA A 228 13.96 1.92 -13.46
N GLY A 229 12.68 1.60 -13.25
CA GLY A 229 11.91 2.08 -12.09
C GLY A 229 12.54 1.63 -10.77
N LEU A 230 12.85 0.34 -10.62
CA LEU A 230 13.50 -0.20 -9.43
C LEU A 230 14.88 0.43 -9.19
N LYS A 231 15.66 0.68 -10.25
CA LYS A 231 16.96 1.35 -10.15
C LYS A 231 16.82 2.79 -9.64
N GLU A 232 15.82 3.55 -10.09
CA GLU A 232 15.59 4.90 -9.55
C GLU A 232 15.09 4.85 -8.10
N ALA A 233 14.23 3.88 -7.73
CA ALA A 233 13.78 3.71 -6.36
C ALA A 233 14.97 3.40 -5.42
N ASP A 234 15.87 2.50 -5.83
CA ASP A 234 17.10 2.20 -5.09
C ASP A 234 18.05 3.40 -5.06
N ARG A 235 18.13 4.21 -6.13
CA ARG A 235 18.93 5.45 -6.15
C ARG A 235 18.40 6.48 -5.16
N ALA A 236 17.08 6.70 -5.13
CA ALA A 236 16.42 7.59 -4.17
C ALA A 236 16.62 7.09 -2.73
N PHE A 237 16.52 5.78 -2.52
CA PHE A 237 16.83 5.16 -1.22
C PHE A 237 18.30 5.30 -0.83
N GLY A 238 19.22 5.18 -1.80
CA GLY A 238 20.64 5.44 -1.60
C GLY A 238 20.91 6.85 -1.07
N ALA A 239 20.26 7.87 -1.63
CA ALA A 239 20.38 9.25 -1.14
C ALA A 239 19.88 9.40 0.31
N ILE A 240 18.83 8.67 0.70
CA ILE A 240 18.34 8.64 2.09
C ILE A 240 19.35 7.97 3.01
N LEU A 241 19.93 6.83 2.62
CA LEU A 241 20.97 6.15 3.39
C LEU A 241 22.21 7.03 3.54
N ASP A 242 22.64 7.71 2.48
CA ASP A 242 23.79 8.60 2.50
C ASP A 242 23.54 9.79 3.44
N TRP A 243 22.32 10.33 3.46
CA TRP A 243 21.92 11.34 4.44
C TRP A 243 22.02 10.83 5.88
N VAL A 244 21.50 9.62 6.14
CA VAL A 244 21.55 8.99 7.48
C VAL A 244 22.99 8.77 7.94
N GLU A 245 23.84 8.24 7.07
CA GLU A 245 25.24 7.93 7.38
C GLU A 245 26.11 9.17 7.58
N ALA A 246 25.71 10.31 7.02
CA ALA A 246 26.37 11.60 7.23
C ALA A 246 26.01 12.26 8.57
N GLN A 247 25.03 11.75 9.33
CA GLN A 247 24.62 12.34 10.59
C GLN A 247 25.62 12.03 11.72
N PRO A 248 25.87 12.99 12.64
CA PRO A 248 26.77 12.75 13.78
C PRO A 248 26.25 11.70 14.76
N ASP A 249 24.94 11.39 14.72
CA ASP A 249 24.25 10.39 15.53
C ASP A 249 23.72 9.22 14.69
N ALA A 250 24.39 8.91 13.56
CA ALA A 250 23.97 7.86 12.63
C ALA A 250 23.72 6.50 13.31
N GLU A 251 24.48 6.18 14.36
CA GLU A 251 24.32 4.96 15.16
C GLU A 251 23.00 4.90 15.95
N ARG A 252 22.33 6.04 16.12
CA ARG A 252 21.01 6.17 16.78
C ARG A 252 19.86 6.29 15.78
N ILE A 253 20.12 6.16 14.48
CA ILE A 253 19.11 6.16 13.41
C ILE A 253 18.98 4.74 12.85
N THR A 254 17.81 4.13 13.02
CA THR A 254 17.50 2.83 12.41
C THR A 254 16.88 3.02 11.03
N VAL A 255 17.37 2.28 10.03
CA VAL A 255 16.75 2.21 8.70
C VAL A 255 16.13 0.84 8.46
N LEU A 256 14.86 0.83 8.06
CA LEU A 256 14.10 -0.35 7.68
C LEU A 256 13.76 -0.28 6.19
N ALA A 257 14.02 -1.35 5.44
CA ALA A 257 13.53 -1.53 4.09
C ALA A 257 12.57 -2.72 4.05
N ALA A 258 11.42 -2.53 3.42
CA ALA A 258 10.38 -3.55 3.32
C ALA A 258 9.72 -3.55 1.94
N SER A 259 8.96 -4.60 1.67
CA SER A 259 8.01 -4.67 0.57
C SER A 259 6.67 -5.10 1.13
N ASP A 260 5.59 -4.60 0.54
CA ASP A 260 4.23 -4.88 0.95
C ASP A 260 3.76 -6.24 0.43
N HIS A 261 4.12 -6.60 -0.80
CA HIS A 261 3.89 -7.90 -1.42
C HIS A 261 4.87 -8.20 -2.57
N GLY A 262 4.81 -9.42 -3.10
CA GLY A 262 5.47 -9.77 -4.36
C GLY A 262 4.48 -9.78 -5.52
N GLN A 263 4.97 -10.09 -6.73
CA GLN A 263 4.12 -10.36 -7.89
C GLN A 263 4.50 -11.67 -8.58
N ILE A 264 3.58 -12.22 -9.36
CA ILE A 264 3.83 -13.35 -10.26
C ILE A 264 3.43 -12.95 -11.68
N SER A 265 4.06 -13.56 -12.67
CA SER A 265 3.66 -13.35 -14.06
C SER A 265 2.30 -13.99 -14.33
N THR A 266 1.40 -13.24 -14.95
CA THR A 266 0.10 -13.75 -15.41
C THR A 266 0.30 -14.48 -16.73
N GLY A 267 0.05 -15.81 -16.76
CA GLY A 267 0.15 -16.63 -17.98
C GLY A 267 -1.16 -16.71 -18.77
N SER A 268 -2.29 -16.74 -18.07
CA SER A 268 -3.64 -16.76 -18.65
C SER A 268 -4.62 -16.03 -17.72
N ILE A 269 -5.77 -15.63 -18.27
CA ILE A 269 -6.90 -15.10 -17.50
C ILE A 269 -8.07 -16.04 -17.78
N GLU A 270 -8.60 -16.66 -16.73
CA GLU A 270 -9.80 -17.48 -16.83
C GLU A 270 -11.04 -16.58 -16.75
N PRO A 271 -11.95 -16.61 -17.74
CA PRO A 271 -13.16 -15.79 -17.76
C PRO A 271 -14.24 -16.39 -16.84
N LEU A 272 -13.90 -16.58 -15.55
CA LEU A 272 -14.70 -17.31 -14.58
C LEU A 272 -16.13 -16.77 -14.45
N PHE A 273 -16.27 -15.44 -14.44
CA PHE A 273 -17.58 -14.80 -14.28
C PHE A 273 -18.45 -14.93 -15.53
N ASP A 274 -17.88 -14.87 -16.72
CA ASP A 274 -18.61 -15.14 -17.97
C ASP A 274 -19.04 -16.61 -18.03
N ALA A 275 -18.17 -17.52 -17.61
CA ALA A 275 -18.49 -18.95 -17.50
C ALA A 275 -19.62 -19.20 -16.49
N ALA A 276 -19.66 -18.47 -15.37
CA ALA A 276 -20.77 -18.54 -14.40
C ALA A 276 -22.09 -18.03 -15.03
N VAL A 277 -22.06 -16.90 -15.74
CA VAL A 277 -23.24 -16.40 -16.46
C VAL A 277 -23.73 -17.43 -17.49
N ALA A 278 -22.82 -18.03 -18.27
CA ALA A 278 -23.15 -19.09 -19.22
C ALA A 278 -23.72 -20.37 -18.55
N ALA A 279 -23.31 -20.65 -17.31
CA ALA A 279 -23.86 -21.73 -16.47
C ALA A 279 -25.20 -21.35 -15.79
N GLY A 280 -25.79 -20.20 -16.10
CA GLY A 280 -27.10 -19.77 -15.61
C GLY A 280 -27.07 -19.13 -14.22
N PHE A 281 -25.94 -18.53 -13.81
CA PHE A 281 -25.92 -17.66 -12.64
C PHE A 281 -26.31 -16.22 -13.01
N SER A 282 -27.22 -15.64 -12.24
CA SER A 282 -27.51 -14.20 -12.26
C SER A 282 -26.35 -13.48 -11.56
N LEU A 283 -25.28 -13.20 -12.31
CA LEU A 283 -24.02 -12.64 -11.78
C LEU A 283 -23.62 -11.37 -12.54
N SER A 284 -23.22 -10.35 -11.80
CA SER A 284 -22.61 -9.13 -12.35
C SER A 284 -21.22 -8.89 -11.76
N ALA A 285 -20.24 -8.64 -12.63
CA ALA A 285 -18.90 -8.18 -12.24
C ALA A 285 -18.70 -6.67 -12.49
N GLN A 286 -19.79 -5.93 -12.70
CA GLN A 286 -19.75 -4.48 -12.91
C GLN A 286 -19.49 -3.74 -11.59
N LYS A 287 -18.96 -2.51 -11.70
CA LYS A 287 -18.74 -1.65 -10.53
C LYS A 287 -20.04 -1.23 -9.85
N GLU A 288 -21.10 -0.96 -10.62
CA GLU A 288 -22.40 -0.61 -10.07
C GLU A 288 -23.15 -1.86 -9.63
N ILE A 289 -23.74 -1.82 -8.45
CA ILE A 289 -24.50 -2.93 -7.87
C ILE A 289 -25.94 -2.83 -8.42
N GLY A 290 -26.21 -3.64 -9.45
CA GLY A 290 -27.52 -3.72 -10.12
C GLY A 290 -28.46 -4.74 -9.50
N GLU A 291 -29.25 -5.41 -10.35
CA GLU A 291 -30.28 -6.42 -10.00
C GLU A 291 -29.85 -7.90 -10.16
N ALA A 292 -28.56 -8.19 -10.37
CA ALA A 292 -28.04 -9.57 -10.37
C ALA A 292 -27.98 -10.22 -8.97
N ASP A 293 -28.38 -11.47 -8.81
CA ASP A 293 -28.42 -12.15 -7.48
C ASP A 293 -27.04 -12.27 -6.83
N LEU A 294 -26.00 -12.32 -7.69
CA LEU A 294 -24.60 -12.38 -7.33
C LEU A 294 -23.87 -11.16 -7.91
N THR A 295 -22.98 -10.61 -7.11
CA THR A 295 -22.06 -9.54 -7.51
C THR A 295 -20.64 -9.98 -7.23
N ALA A 296 -19.72 -9.73 -8.16
CA ALA A 296 -18.35 -10.17 -8.03
C ALA A 296 -17.36 -9.03 -8.22
N THR A 297 -16.27 -9.04 -7.44
CA THR A 297 -15.09 -8.21 -7.71
C THR A 297 -14.03 -9.08 -8.36
N GLY A 298 -13.51 -8.65 -9.51
CA GLY A 298 -12.44 -9.33 -10.22
C GLY A 298 -11.04 -8.90 -9.78
N GLY A 299 -10.03 -9.57 -10.32
CA GLY A 299 -8.62 -9.28 -10.09
C GLY A 299 -7.86 -10.47 -9.50
N ILE A 300 -6.64 -10.22 -9.02
CA ILE A 300 -5.78 -11.22 -8.37
C ILE A 300 -6.33 -11.72 -7.03
N SER A 301 -7.25 -10.96 -6.43
CA SER A 301 -8.07 -11.33 -5.28
C SER A 301 -9.41 -10.64 -5.44
N GLY A 302 -10.50 -11.33 -5.13
CA GLY A 302 -11.84 -10.79 -5.25
C GLY A 302 -12.81 -11.53 -4.35
N GLU A 303 -14.07 -11.11 -4.40
CA GLU A 303 -15.16 -11.77 -3.69
C GLU A 303 -16.36 -11.97 -4.61
N ILE A 304 -17.14 -13.00 -4.32
CA ILE A 304 -18.47 -13.20 -4.89
C ILE A 304 -19.45 -13.05 -3.73
N ARG A 305 -20.40 -12.13 -3.86
CA ARG A 305 -21.34 -11.76 -2.80
C ARG A 305 -22.77 -11.89 -3.30
N LEU A 306 -23.62 -12.45 -2.44
CA LEU A 306 -25.06 -12.52 -2.66
C LEU A 306 -25.71 -11.17 -2.36
N ARG A 307 -26.70 -10.79 -3.17
CA ARG A 307 -27.60 -9.67 -2.83
C ARG A 307 -28.35 -9.97 -1.55
N ASP A 308 -29.05 -11.11 -1.53
CA ASP A 308 -29.79 -11.61 -0.37
C ASP A 308 -28.93 -12.62 0.42
N PRO A 309 -28.42 -12.26 1.60
CA PRO A 309 -27.63 -13.17 2.43
C PRO A 309 -28.41 -14.41 2.90
N ALA A 310 -29.74 -14.39 2.83
CA ALA A 310 -30.60 -15.52 3.19
C ALA A 310 -30.71 -16.57 2.08
N ASP A 311 -30.31 -16.27 0.84
CA ASP A 311 -30.37 -17.21 -0.28
C ASP A 311 -29.24 -18.26 -0.21
N ARG A 312 -29.41 -19.21 0.70
CA ARG A 312 -28.50 -20.35 0.87
C ARG A 312 -28.49 -21.30 -0.31
N ALA A 313 -29.55 -21.33 -1.12
CA ALA A 313 -29.65 -22.21 -2.28
C ALA A 313 -28.70 -21.73 -3.38
N THR A 314 -28.72 -20.44 -3.72
CA THR A 314 -27.78 -19.86 -4.67
C THR A 314 -26.34 -19.96 -4.16
N LEU A 315 -26.11 -19.73 -2.87
CA LEU A 315 -24.77 -19.89 -2.25
C LEU A 315 -24.20 -21.29 -2.48
N ALA A 316 -24.99 -22.32 -2.14
CA ALA A 316 -24.56 -23.71 -2.28
C ALA A 316 -24.32 -24.08 -3.75
N ARG A 317 -25.20 -23.61 -4.65
CA ARG A 317 -25.09 -23.87 -6.09
C ARG A 317 -23.82 -23.26 -6.69
N ILE A 318 -23.51 -22.00 -6.38
CA ILE A 318 -22.29 -21.37 -6.92
C ILE A 318 -21.02 -21.95 -6.31
N ALA A 319 -21.03 -22.28 -5.01
CA ALA A 319 -19.89 -22.93 -4.37
C ALA A 319 -19.58 -24.30 -4.99
N ALA A 320 -20.62 -25.12 -5.22
CA ALA A 320 -20.47 -26.42 -5.89
C ALA A 320 -19.94 -26.25 -7.32
N TRP A 321 -20.52 -25.33 -8.09
CA TRP A 321 -20.07 -25.07 -9.47
C TRP A 321 -18.62 -24.56 -9.52
N LEU A 322 -18.22 -23.68 -8.59
CA LEU A 322 -16.83 -23.19 -8.50
C LEU A 322 -15.86 -24.34 -8.22
N MET A 323 -16.21 -25.27 -7.31
CA MET A 323 -15.40 -26.44 -6.98
C MET A 323 -15.27 -27.44 -8.15
N GLU A 324 -16.14 -27.37 -9.16
CA GLU A 324 -16.05 -28.17 -10.38
C GLU A 324 -15.13 -27.54 -11.45
N GLN A 325 -14.74 -26.27 -11.29
CA GLN A 325 -13.90 -25.58 -12.27
C GLN A 325 -12.42 -25.99 -12.11
N PRO A 326 -11.74 -26.43 -13.18
CA PRO A 326 -10.35 -26.92 -13.08
C PRO A 326 -9.34 -25.90 -12.54
N ALA A 327 -9.61 -24.61 -12.74
CA ALA A 327 -8.74 -23.51 -12.31
C ALA A 327 -8.98 -23.06 -10.86
N ILE A 328 -10.00 -23.60 -10.19
CA ILE A 328 -10.41 -23.16 -8.86
C ILE A 328 -9.95 -24.18 -7.82
N GLY A 329 -9.26 -23.68 -6.79
CA GLY A 329 -8.88 -24.46 -5.62
C GLY A 329 -10.04 -24.62 -4.64
N HIS A 330 -9.73 -24.74 -3.35
CA HIS A 330 -10.77 -24.79 -2.33
C HIS A 330 -11.57 -23.48 -2.25
N VAL A 331 -12.90 -23.62 -2.28
CA VAL A 331 -13.86 -22.57 -1.95
C VAL A 331 -14.25 -22.75 -0.49
N LEU A 332 -13.98 -21.73 0.34
CA LEU A 332 -14.26 -21.70 1.78
C LEU A 332 -15.62 -21.06 2.09
#